data_AF-A0AA37HQ24-F1
#
_entry.id   AF-A0AA37HQ24-F1
#
_cell.length_a   1.000
_cell.length_b   1.000
_cell.length_c   1.000
_cell.angle_alpha   90.00
_cell.angle_beta   90.00
_cell.angle_gamma   90.00
#
_symmetry.space_group_name_H-M   'P 1'
#
loop_
_entity.id
_entity.type
_entity.pdbx_description
1 polymer ?
#
loop_
_entity_poly.entity_id
_entity_poly.type
_entity_poly.pdbx_seq_one_letter_code
_entity_poly.pdbx_strand_id
1 'polypeptide(L)'
;MLQTPTPQTMLRTNLTLLRRALDRGAGDARLLTEGVLYVTDLEARVATGEMDAEAALADASRVARALTQTGTHRERRREPRPHAPAPVRREDCVVRVPGGPWCKPEEIS
;
A
#
# COMPACT_ATOMS: atom_id res chain seq x y z
N MET A 1 -21.27 23.14 -4.59
CA MET A 1 -19.95 23.15 -5.25
C MET A 1 -18.94 22.58 -4.27
N LEU A 2 -18.30 21.46 -4.59
CA LEU A 2 -17.18 20.93 -3.80
C LEU A 2 -15.93 21.67 -4.28
N GLN A 3 -15.30 22.47 -3.41
CA GLN A 3 -14.02 23.10 -3.72
C GLN A 3 -12.96 22.01 -3.83
N THR A 4 -12.15 22.05 -4.89
CA THR A 4 -11.02 21.14 -5.05
C THR A 4 -10.01 21.43 -3.93
N PRO A 5 -9.56 20.41 -3.18
CA PRO A 5 -8.61 20.63 -2.10
C PRO A 5 -7.28 21.14 -2.67
N THR A 6 -6.78 22.22 -2.10
CA THR A 6 -5.48 22.79 -2.47
C THR A 6 -4.34 22.00 -1.83
N PRO A 7 -3.12 22.05 -2.39
CA PRO A 7 -1.98 21.35 -1.81
C PRO A 7 -1.68 21.73 -0.36
N GLN A 8 -1.84 23.01 -0.02
CA GLN A 8 -1.71 23.50 1.36
C GLN A 8 -2.75 22.90 2.31
N THR A 9 -4.01 22.77 1.87
CA THR A 9 -5.05 22.11 2.68
C THR A 9 -4.72 20.63 2.90
N MET A 10 -4.15 19.98 1.90
CA MET A 10 -3.73 18.59 1.98
C MET A 10 -2.50 18.39 2.89
N LEU A 11 -1.54 19.32 2.89
CA LEU A 11 -0.40 19.33 3.83
C LEU A 11 -0.86 19.37 5.28
N ARG A 12 -1.79 20.29 5.61
CA ARG A 12 -2.39 20.39 6.95
C ARG A 12 -3.14 19.12 7.37
N THR A 13 -3.76 18.46 6.40
CA THR A 13 -4.42 17.16 6.62
C THR A 13 -3.41 16.09 7.00
N ASN A 14 -2.29 15.97 6.28
CA ASN A 14 -1.21 15.03 6.62
C ASN A 14 -0.63 15.29 8.02
N LEU A 15 -0.42 16.55 8.38
CA LEU A 15 0.05 16.94 9.71
C LEU A 15 -0.94 16.53 10.82
N THR A 16 -2.25 16.72 10.57
CA THR A 16 -3.30 16.28 11.49
C THR A 16 -3.31 14.77 11.68
N LEU A 17 -3.09 14.00 10.60
CA LEU A 17 -3.02 12.55 10.65
C LEU A 17 -1.82 12.06 11.50
N LEU A 18 -0.64 12.67 11.31
CA LEU A 18 0.54 12.34 12.08
C LEU A 18 0.38 12.65 13.57
N ARG A 19 -0.16 13.83 13.91
CA ARG A 19 -0.46 14.20 15.31
C ARG A 19 -1.44 13.24 15.95
N ARG A 20 -2.53 12.89 15.26
CA ARG A 20 -3.50 11.89 15.75
C ARG A 20 -2.91 10.49 15.89
N ALA A 21 -1.89 10.13 15.11
CA ALA A 21 -1.19 8.86 15.28
C ALA A 21 -0.30 8.90 16.52
N LEU A 22 0.40 10.02 16.75
CA LEU A 22 1.19 10.26 17.95
C LEU A 22 0.34 10.23 19.22
N ASP A 23 -0.78 10.97 19.24
CA ASP A 23 -1.70 11.05 20.39
C ASP A 23 -2.30 9.68 20.75
N ARG A 24 -2.50 8.81 19.75
CA ARG A 24 -3.02 7.45 19.94
C ARG A 24 -1.94 6.42 20.27
N GLY A 25 -0.66 6.82 20.31
CA GLY A 25 0.47 5.90 20.47
C GLY A 25 0.57 4.87 19.32
N ALA A 26 0.08 5.21 18.13
CA ALA A 26 -0.01 4.30 16.99
C ALA A 26 1.31 4.28 16.21
N GLY A 27 2.34 3.63 16.75
CA GLY A 27 3.65 3.46 16.12
C GLY A 27 4.81 3.90 17.00
N ASP A 28 5.96 4.13 16.38
CA ASP A 28 7.14 4.67 17.06
C ASP A 28 6.94 6.18 17.30
N ALA A 29 6.84 6.58 18.56
CA ALA A 29 6.60 7.96 18.97
C ALA A 29 7.72 8.91 18.51
N ARG A 30 8.97 8.44 18.44
CA ARG A 30 10.10 9.25 17.97
C ARG A 30 9.96 9.52 16.48
N LEU A 31 9.73 8.47 15.67
CA LEU A 31 9.56 8.62 14.23
C LEU A 31 8.33 9.47 13.88
N LEU A 32 7.23 9.32 14.63
CA LEU A 32 6.05 10.17 14.46
C LEU A 32 6.33 11.63 14.79
N THR A 33 7.09 11.91 15.85
CA THR A 33 7.50 13.27 16.22
C THR A 33 8.40 13.89 15.14
N GLU A 34 9.42 13.15 14.68
CA GLU A 34 10.30 13.58 13.58
C GLU A 34 9.50 13.83 12.29
N GLY A 35 8.52 12.98 11.98
CA GLY A 35 7.61 13.16 10.86
C GLY A 35 6.74 14.42 10.95
N VAL A 36 6.22 14.75 12.14
CA VAL A 36 5.48 16.00 12.37
C VAL A 36 6.37 17.22 12.12
N LEU A 37 7.59 17.21 12.66
CA LEU A 37 8.55 18.30 12.47
C LEU A 37 8.90 18.46 10.99
N TYR A 38 9.17 17.37 10.29
CA TYR A 38 9.48 17.39 8.85
C TYR A 38 8.34 17.98 8.01
N VAL A 39 7.09 17.55 8.23
CA VAL A 39 5.94 18.09 7.48
C VAL A 39 5.67 19.56 7.83
N THR A 40 5.96 19.98 9.07
CA THR A 40 5.88 21.39 9.47
C THR A 40 6.91 22.24 8.72
N ASP A 41 8.14 21.75 8.58
CA ASP A 41 9.20 22.42 7.80
C ASP A 41 8.80 22.55 6.32
N LEU A 42 8.24 21.50 5.72
CA LEU A 42 7.72 21.56 4.36
C LEU A 42 6.62 22.64 4.20
N GLU A 43 5.69 22.74 5.15
CA GLU A 43 4.67 23.80 5.12
C GLU A 43 5.30 25.20 5.19
N ALA A 44 6.31 25.38 6.04
CA ALA A 44 7.04 26.64 6.16
C ALA A 44 7.77 27.02 4.86
N ARG A 45 8.48 26.08 4.24
CA ARG A 45 9.20 26.30 2.97
C ARG A 45 8.28 26.59 1.80
N VAL A 46 7.08 26.00 1.78
CA VAL A 46 6.03 26.37 0.82
C VAL A 46 5.53 27.79 1.07
N ALA A 47 5.35 28.17 2.35
CA ALA A 47 4.88 29.52 2.71
C ALA A 47 5.91 30.62 2.38
N THR A 48 7.22 30.33 2.46
CA THR A 48 8.29 31.25 2.06
C THR A 48 8.58 31.23 0.56
N GLY A 49 7.97 30.31 -0.19
CA GLY A 49 8.20 30.15 -1.63
C GLY A 49 9.53 29.45 -1.98
N GLU A 50 10.21 28.88 -0.99
CA GLU A 50 11.45 28.10 -1.17
C GLU A 50 11.20 26.70 -1.75
N MET A 51 9.94 26.23 -1.72
CA MET A 51 9.55 24.93 -2.21
C MET A 51 8.19 24.97 -2.92
N ASP A 52 8.07 24.19 -3.99
CA ASP A 52 6.81 23.98 -4.68
C ASP A 52 5.80 23.21 -3.80
N ALA A 53 4.54 23.66 -3.83
CA ALA A 53 3.49 23.13 -2.97
C ALA A 53 3.08 21.70 -3.32
N GLU A 54 3.12 21.32 -4.60
CA GLU A 54 2.80 19.95 -5.04
C GLU A 54 3.94 18.98 -4.68
N ALA A 55 5.19 19.40 -4.87
CA ALA A 55 6.35 18.62 -4.43
C ALA A 55 6.34 18.39 -2.91
N ALA A 56 6.09 19.44 -2.13
CA ALA A 56 5.98 19.35 -0.68
C ALA A 56 4.83 18.43 -0.26
N LEU A 57 3.68 18.52 -0.93
CA LEU A 57 2.55 17.64 -0.67
C LEU A 57 2.89 16.17 -0.96
N ALA A 58 3.56 15.88 -2.08
CA ALA A 58 3.93 14.52 -2.45
C ALA A 58 4.84 13.88 -1.38
N ASP A 59 5.82 14.64 -0.88
CA ASP A 59 6.73 14.17 0.16
C ASP A 59 6.04 14.02 1.51
N ALA A 60 5.24 15.00 1.93
CA ALA A 60 4.46 14.91 3.16
C ALA A 60 3.48 13.72 3.14
N SER A 61 2.85 13.46 1.99
CA SER A 61 1.94 12.33 1.81
C SER A 61 2.67 11.00 1.90
N ARG A 62 3.89 10.91 1.34
CA ARG A 62 4.74 9.72 1.44
C ARG A 62 5.11 9.43 2.89
N VAL A 63 5.58 10.44 3.62
CA VAL A 63 5.96 10.34 5.04
C VAL A 63 4.76 9.98 5.91
N ALA A 64 3.64 10.70 5.75
CA ALA A 64 2.42 10.44 6.52
C ALA A 64 1.94 9.00 6.31
N ARG A 65 1.90 8.51 5.07
CA ARG A 65 1.53 7.11 4.80
C ARG A 65 2.52 6.13 5.43
N ALA A 66 3.82 6.33 5.23
CA ALA A 66 4.84 5.45 5.78
C ALA A 66 4.73 5.35 7.30
N LEU A 67 4.49 6.46 8.01
CA LEU A 67 4.48 6.46 9.48
C LEU A 67 3.13 6.04 10.07
N THR A 68 2.01 6.33 9.40
CA THR A 68 0.67 6.01 9.91
C THR A 68 0.13 4.65 9.44
N GLN A 69 0.62 4.12 8.32
CA GLN A 69 0.18 2.83 7.76
C GLN A 69 1.12 1.67 8.12
N THR A 70 2.33 1.93 8.63
CA THR A 70 3.24 0.86 9.09
C THR A 70 2.72 0.11 10.33
N GLY A 71 1.71 0.64 11.02
CA GLY A 71 1.01 -0.07 12.09
C GLY A 71 0.16 -1.26 11.63
N THR A 72 -0.21 -1.37 10.35
CA THR A 72 -1.09 -2.45 9.85
C THR A 72 -0.37 -3.57 9.10
N HIS A 73 0.96 -3.48 8.89
CA HIS A 73 1.70 -4.54 8.19
C HIS A 73 2.18 -5.68 9.11
N ARG A 74 1.93 -5.58 10.42
CA ARG A 74 2.20 -6.66 11.38
C ARG A 74 1.06 -7.68 11.47
N GLU A 75 -0.12 -7.35 10.95
CA GLU A 75 -1.06 -8.34 10.45
C GLU A 75 -0.63 -8.73 9.03
N ARG A 76 0.42 -9.55 8.93
CA ARG A 76 0.38 -10.57 7.88
C ARG A 76 -0.93 -11.30 8.14
N ARG A 77 -1.98 -10.96 7.38
CA ARG A 77 -3.03 -11.91 7.01
C ARG A 77 -2.32 -13.24 6.93
N ARG A 78 -2.73 -14.23 7.74
CA ARG A 78 -2.43 -15.61 7.38
C ARG A 78 -2.96 -15.71 5.96
N GLU A 79 -2.05 -15.66 5.00
CA GLU A 79 -2.33 -16.00 3.63
C GLU A 79 -3.04 -17.36 3.76
N PRO A 80 -4.31 -17.49 3.34
CA PRO A 80 -4.94 -18.79 3.35
C PRO A 80 -3.97 -19.65 2.54
N ARG A 81 -3.41 -20.68 3.19
CA ARG A 81 -2.50 -21.61 2.49
C ARG A 81 -3.23 -21.96 1.20
N PRO A 82 -2.60 -21.81 0.02
CA PRO A 82 -3.25 -22.20 -1.21
C PRO A 82 -3.76 -23.62 -0.99
N HIS A 83 -5.08 -23.82 -1.16
CA HIS A 83 -5.65 -25.16 -1.08
C HIS A 83 -4.80 -26.03 -1.99
N ALA A 84 -4.16 -27.04 -1.42
CA ALA A 84 -3.41 -27.99 -2.22
C ALA A 84 -4.36 -28.47 -3.33
N PRO A 85 -3.93 -28.46 -4.60
CA PRO A 85 -4.77 -28.93 -5.68
C PRO A 85 -5.24 -30.34 -5.31
N ALA A 86 -6.55 -30.57 -5.42
CA ALA A 86 -7.11 -31.90 -5.18
C ALA A 86 -6.32 -32.92 -6.01
N PRO A 87 -6.06 -34.13 -5.47
CA PRO A 87 -5.34 -35.16 -6.22
C PRO A 87 -6.08 -35.41 -7.53
N VAL A 88 -5.43 -35.06 -8.65
CA VAL A 88 -5.97 -35.27 -9.99
C VAL A 88 -6.03 -36.78 -10.22
N ARG A 89 -7.23 -37.31 -10.49
CA ARG A 89 -7.37 -38.72 -10.87
C ARG A 89 -6.81 -38.89 -12.28
N ARG A 90 -6.15 -40.01 -12.54
CA ARG A 90 -5.58 -40.31 -13.89
C ARG A 90 -6.63 -40.25 -14.99
N GLU A 91 -7.89 -40.54 -14.66
CA GLU A 91 -9.06 -40.47 -15.55
C GLU A 91 -9.36 -39.04 -16.06
N ASP A 92 -8.92 -38.02 -15.32
CA ASP A 92 -9.13 -36.60 -15.64
C ASP A 92 -7.96 -36.00 -16.44
N CYS A 93 -6.87 -36.75 -16.62
CA CYS A 93 -5.73 -36.31 -17.41
C CYS A 93 -6.01 -36.49 -18.91
N VAL A 94 -5.81 -35.45 -19.71
CA VAL A 94 -5.76 -35.53 -21.18
C VAL A 94 -4.32 -35.46 -21.66
N VAL A 95 -3.98 -36.27 -22.66
CA VAL A 95 -2.66 -36.34 -23.27
C VAL A 95 -2.72 -35.71 -24.66
N ARG A 96 -1.69 -34.95 -25.02
CA ARG A 96 -1.58 -34.36 -26.36
C ARG A 96 -0.79 -35.29 -27.27
N VAL A 97 -1.42 -35.72 -28.36
CA VAL A 97 -0.68 -36.37 -29.45
C VAL A 97 0.14 -35.30 -30.19
N PRO A 98 1.43 -35.50 -30.47
CA PRO A 98 2.23 -34.54 -31.23
C PRO A 98 1.57 -34.23 -32.59
N GLY A 99 1.15 -32.98 -32.79
CA GLY A 99 0.45 -32.54 -34.00
C GLY A 99 -1.05 -32.89 -34.08
N GLY A 100 -1.60 -33.54 -33.06
CA GLY A 100 -3.00 -33.99 -33.02
C GLY A 100 -3.83 -33.33 -31.91
N PRO A 101 -5.12 -33.72 -31.81
CA PRO A 101 -6.01 -33.24 -30.75
C PRO A 101 -5.62 -33.80 -29.37
N TRP A 102 -6.21 -33.21 -28.33
CA TRP A 102 -6.11 -33.72 -26.96
C TRP A 102 -7.06 -34.91 -26.80
N CYS A 103 -6.54 -36.03 -26.31
CA CYS A 103 -7.30 -37.27 -26.14
C CYS A 103 -7.12 -37.81 -24.71
N LYS A 104 -8.03 -38.67 -24.26
CA LYS A 104 -7.84 -39.40 -23.01
C LYS A 104 -6.81 -40.51 -23.19
N PRO A 105 -6.02 -40.87 -22.16
CA PRO A 105 -5.01 -41.93 -22.24
C PRO A 105 -5.57 -43.27 -22.75
N GLU A 106 -6.82 -43.58 -22.44
CA GLU A 106 -7.52 -44.82 -22.83
C GLU A 106 -7.81 -44.90 -24.34
N GLU A 107 -7.75 -43.77 -25.05
CA GLU A 107 -8.04 -43.68 -26.49
C GLU A 107 -6.78 -43.86 -27.36
N ILE A 108 -5.60 -43.99 -26.76
CA ILE A 108 -4.30 -44.14 -27.45
C ILE A 108 -3.83 -45.61 -27.42
N SER A 109 -4.76 -46.56 -27.42
CA SER A 109 -4.45 -48.00 -27.34
C SER A 109 -4.12 -48.64 -28.68
#